data_AF-A0A674B3V9-F1
#
_entry.id   AF-A0A674B3V9-F1
#
_cell.length_a   1.000
_cell.length_b   1.000
_cell.length_c   1.000
_cell.angle_alpha   90.00
_cell.angle_beta   90.00
_cell.angle_gamma   90.00
#
_symmetry.space_group_name_H-M   'P 1'
#
loop_
_entity.id
_entity.type
_entity.pdbx_description
1 polymer ?
#
loop_
_entity_poly.entity_id
_entity_poly.type
_entity_poly.pdbx_seq_one_letter_code
_entity_poly.pdbx_strand_id
1 'polypeptide(L)' 'MQKLNLSMNDAYDIVKMKKSNISPNFNFMGQLLDFERTLGLKSPCDNRVVTPTQPLYFTTPTNHNVFQLDPLEST' A
#
# COMPACT_ATOMS: atom_id res chain seq x y z
N MET A 1 11.32 7.72 -10.58
CA MET A 1 11.65 7.65 -9.15
C MET A 1 13.10 8.03 -8.88
N GLN A 2 14.12 7.16 -9.05
CA GLN A 2 15.51 7.45 -8.65
C GLN A 2 16.16 8.70 -9.29
N LYS A 3 16.16 8.82 -10.63
CA LYS A 3 16.91 9.90 -11.32
C LYS A 3 16.32 11.30 -11.12
N LEU A 4 15.02 11.37 -10.86
CA LEU A 4 14.27 12.63 -10.75
C LEU A 4 13.71 12.84 -9.34
N ASN A 5 14.05 11.96 -8.39
CA ASN A 5 13.50 11.92 -7.02
C ASN A 5 11.97 12.05 -6.94
N LEU A 6 11.26 11.51 -7.95
CA LEU A 6 9.80 11.53 -8.02
C LEU A 6 9.19 10.39 -7.23
N SER A 7 8.02 10.61 -6.65
CA SER A 7 7.20 9.56 -6.07
C SER A 7 6.79 8.53 -7.13
N MET A 8 6.34 7.36 -6.70
CA MET A 8 5.83 6.31 -7.59
C MET A 8 4.61 6.82 -8.37
N ASN A 9 3.71 7.54 -7.70
CA ASN A 9 2.52 8.13 -8.31
C ASN A 9 2.87 9.17 -9.37
N ASP A 10 3.77 10.12 -9.07
CA ASP A 10 4.18 11.15 -10.03
C ASP A 10 4.88 10.52 -11.24
N ALA A 11 5.73 9.52 -11.00
CA ALA A 11 6.38 8.78 -12.07
C ALA A 11 5.36 8.05 -12.95
N TYR A 12 4.33 7.44 -12.34
CA TYR A 12 3.26 6.77 -13.07
C TYR A 12 2.46 7.75 -13.95
N ASP A 13 2.09 8.92 -13.44
CA ASP A 13 1.34 9.92 -14.19
C ASP A 13 2.12 10.45 -15.40
N ILE A 14 3.42 10.69 -15.25
CA ILE A 14 4.29 11.10 -16.36
C ILE A 14 4.33 10.03 -17.46
N VAL A 15 4.44 8.76 -17.08
CA VAL A 15 4.47 7.66 -18.06
C VAL A 15 3.09 7.48 -18.70
N LYS A 16 2.01 7.60 -17.92
CA LYS A 16 0.63 7.52 -18.39
C LYS A 16 0.30 8.63 -19.38
N MET A 17 0.80 9.84 -19.16
CA MET A 17 0.64 10.97 -20.08
C MET A 17 1.29 10.69 -21.44
N LYS A 18 2.44 9.99 -21.46
CA LYS A 18 3.13 9.62 -22.71
C LYS A 18 2.58 8.35 -23.36
N LYS A 19 2.08 7.41 -22.57
CA LYS A 19 1.51 6.14 -23.02
C LYS A 19 0.31 5.83 -22.14
N SER A 20 -0.89 6.19 -22.61
CA SER A 20 -2.13 6.06 -21.83
C SER A 20 -2.55 4.61 -21.55
N ASN A 21 -2.11 3.67 -22.39
CA ASN A 21 -2.33 2.24 -22.21
C ASN A 21 -1.17 1.58 -21.45
N ILE A 22 -0.99 2.00 -20.20
CA ILE A 22 -0.11 1.31 -19.25
C ILE A 22 -0.94 0.90 -18.04
N SER A 23 -0.69 -0.31 -17.55
CA SER A 23 -1.27 -0.81 -16.30
C SER A 23 -0.30 -1.86 -15.76
N PRO A 24 0.56 -1.53 -14.79
CA PRO A 24 1.39 -2.53 -14.15
C PRO A 24 0.49 -3.57 -13.46
N ASN A 25 0.91 -4.82 -13.43
CA ASN A 25 0.24 -5.82 -12.60
C ASN A 25 0.55 -5.58 -11.12
N PHE A 26 -0.17 -6.26 -10.22
CA PHE A 26 0.01 -6.10 -8.78
C PHE A 26 1.42 -6.43 -8.29
N ASN A 27 2.08 -7.43 -8.87
CA ASN A 27 3.45 -7.81 -8.49
C ASN A 27 4.45 -6.69 -8.81
N PHE A 28 4.36 -6.10 -10.00
CA PHE A 28 5.21 -4.98 -10.40
C PHE A 28 4.84 -3.70 -9.65
N MET A 29 3.56 -3.44 -9.43
CA MET A 29 3.13 -2.27 -8.63
C MET A 29 3.69 -2.35 -7.20
N GLY A 30 3.65 -3.54 -6.58
CA GLY A 30 4.24 -3.77 -5.26
C GLY A 30 5.75 -3.55 -5.23
N GLN A 31 6.49 -4.03 -6.24
CA GLN A 31 7.92 -3.78 -6.37
C GLN A 31 8.26 -2.29 -6.55
N LEU A 32 7.44 -1.54 -7.31
CA LEU A 32 7.63 -0.11 -7.50
C LEU A 32 7.42 0.68 -6.20
N LEU A 33 6.42 0.31 -5.40
CA LEU A 33 6.17 0.90 -4.07
C LEU A 33 7.29 0.58 -3.08
N ASP A 34 7.81 -0.65 -3.08
CA ASP A 34 8.93 -1.04 -2.23
C ASP A 34 10.23 -0.31 -2.62
N PHE A 35 10.46 -0.14 -3.92
CA PHE A 35 11.57 0.65 -4.44
C PHE A 35 11.48 2.11 -4.03
N GLU A 36 10.29 2.72 -4.09
CA GLU A 36 10.06 4.09 -3.62
C GLU A 36 10.44 4.25 -2.13
N ARG A 37 10.05 3.28 -1.29
CA ARG A 37 10.43 3.24 0.13
C ARG A 37 11.94 3.10 0.32
N THR A 38 12.59 2.23 -0.45
CA THR A 38 14.05 2.05 -0.43
C THR A 38 14.79 3.34 -0.78
N LEU A 39 14.20 4.19 -1.62
CA LEU A 39 14.73 5.53 -1.95
C LEU A 39 14.48 6.59 -0.87
N GLY A 40 13.74 6.28 0.20
CA GLY A 40 13.37 7.23 1.26
C GLY A 40 12.33 8.27 0.82
N LEU A 41 11.66 8.05 -0.31
CA LEU A 41 10.61 8.92 -0.83
C LEU A 41 9.30 8.56 -0.11
N LYS A 42 9.01 9.26 0.99
CA LYS A 42 7.84 8.99 1.83
C LYS A 42 6.53 9.38 1.13
N SER A 43 5.71 8.39 0.78
CA SER A 43 4.28 8.63 0.50
C SER A 43 3.51 8.85 1.82
N PRO A 44 2.60 9.83 1.93
CA PRO A 44 1.83 10.11 3.16
C PRO A 44 0.94 8.98 3.67
N CYS A 45 0.74 7.90 2.89
CA CYS A 45 -0.18 6.80 3.18
C CYS A 45 0.54 5.45 3.45
N ASP A 46 1.71 5.46 4.09
CA ASP A 46 2.30 4.23 4.65
C ASP A 46 1.58 3.86 5.96
N ASN A 47 0.40 3.25 5.84
CA ASN A 47 -0.38 2.76 6.99
C ASN A 47 0.04 1.34 7.42
N ARG A 48 1.25 0.88 7.08
CA ARG A 48 1.77 -0.41 7.58
C ARG A 48 2.58 -0.26 8.86
N VAL A 49 2.40 0.85 9.59
CA VAL A 49 2.68 0.86 11.03
C VAL A 49 1.61 -0.02 11.69
N VAL A 50 1.94 -1.30 11.86
CA VAL A 50 1.23 -2.18 12.80
C VAL A 50 1.46 -1.59 14.19
N THR A 51 0.58 -0.70 14.64
CA THR A 51 0.51 -0.29 16.05
C THR A 51 -0.16 -1.43 16.83
N PRO A 52 0.43 -1.96 17.92
CA PRO A 52 -0.07 -3.18 18.58
C PRO A 52 -1.37 -3.02 19.39
N THR A 53 -2.05 -1.87 19.37
CA THR A 53 -3.03 -1.50 20.41
C THR A 53 -4.44 -1.22 19.91
N GLN A 54 -4.74 -1.43 18.63
CA GLN A 54 -6.11 -1.30 18.13
C GLN A 54 -6.73 -2.70 18.01
N PRO A 55 -7.79 -3.02 18.79
CA PRO A 55 -8.52 -4.27 18.61
C PRO A 55 -9.11 -4.27 17.19
N LEU A 56 -8.73 -5.28 16.40
CA LEU A 56 -9.22 -5.43 15.03
C LEU A 56 -10.59 -6.11 15.09
N TYR A 57 -11.58 -5.54 14.41
CA TYR A 57 -12.91 -6.12 14.31
C TYR A 57 -13.16 -6.54 12.87
N PHE A 58 -13.82 -7.69 12.68
CA PHE A 58 -14.32 -8.11 11.38
C PHE A 58 -15.85 -8.10 11.39
N THR A 59 -16.43 -7.44 10.39
CA THR A 59 -17.86 -7.45 10.13
C THR A 59 -18.14 -8.28 8.89
N THR A 60 -19.05 -9.24 9.01
CA THR A 60 -19.48 -10.04 7.86
C THR A 60 -20.40 -9.22 6.96
N PRO A 61 -20.32 -9.37 5.62
CA PRO A 61 -21.09 -8.56 4.67
C PRO A 61 -22.61 -8.78 4.75
N THR A 62 -23.07 -9.87 5.36
CA THR A 62 -24.48 -10.27 5.41
C THR A 62 -25.12 -10.17 6.79
N ASN A 63 -24.38 -9.77 7.83
CA ASN A 63 -24.94 -9.51 9.15
C ASN A 63 -24.09 -8.48 9.89
N HIS A 64 -24.71 -7.45 10.45
CA HIS A 64 -24.07 -6.35 11.18
C HIS A 64 -23.56 -6.76 12.57
N ASN A 65 -23.17 -8.04 12.72
CA ASN A 65 -22.47 -8.50 13.90
C ASN A 65 -21.00 -8.16 13.75
N VAL A 66 -20.46 -7.51 14.79
CA VAL A 66 -19.03 -7.21 14.92
C VAL A 66 -18.39 -8.33 15.73
N PHE A 67 -17.35 -8.96 15.19
CA PHE A 67 -16.55 -9.95 15.92
C PHE A 67 -15.15 -9.38 16.14
N GLN A 68 -14.70 -9.36 17.40
CA GLN A 68 -13.34 -8.93 17.74
C GLN A 68 -12.37 -10.07 17.41
N LEU A 69 -11.31 -9.73 16.68
CA LEU A 69 -10.23 -10.65 16.37
C LEU A 69 -9.20 -10.57 17.49
N ASP A 70 -8.99 -11.67 18.20
CA ASP A 70 -7.87 -11.79 19.12
C ASP A 70 -6.56 -11.88 18.31
N PRO A 71 -5.52 -11.12 18.70
CA PRO A 71 -4.20 -11.28 18.10
C PRO A 71 -3.72 -12.71 18.32
N LEU A 72 -3.41 -13.42 17.24
CA LEU A 72 -2.78 -14.73 17.32
C LEU A 72 -1.45 -14.60 18.09
N GLU A 73 -1.43 -15.11 19.32
CA GLU A 73 -0.19 -15.47 20.01
C GLU A 73 0.58 -16.41 19.10
N SER A 74 1.71 -15.94 18.58
CA SER A 74 2.60 -16.74 17.76
C SER A 74 3.34 -17.71 18.68
N THR A 75 3.04 -19.00 18.59
CA THR A 75 3.94 -20.07 19.06
C THR A 75 4.87 -20.53 17.95
#